data_AF-A0A261D4A4-F1
#
_entry.id   AF-A0A261D4A4-F1
#
_cell.length_a   1.000
_cell.length_b   1.000
_cell.length_c   1.000
_cell.angle_alpha   90.00
_cell.angle_beta   90.00
_cell.angle_gamma   90.00
#
_symmetry.space_group_name_H-M   'P 1'
#
loop_
_entity.id
_entity.type
_entity.pdbx_description
1 polymer ?
#
loop_
_entity_poly.entity_id
_entity_poly.type
_entity_poly.pdbx_seq_one_letter_code
_entity_poly.pdbx_strand_id
1 'polypeptide(L)'
;MSEPVDFLDVIQHMDAAELVAAREAISQHLSQVSLTSLSDEQVVETAQIVETGRRREDALSVRWALELRERGVAAKRGLKPGKYLSSLLRLNVDHAGARYKAAERIGHRRELSGDLLPAPYPATAAAMTDGAIEFAHYRVIHKTLKALPGVLRVPEMWSKVEADLAAYARTMSPEDLTKAAQRLIAYLNPDGEFTDDADRTRARAFKVSGPDFDHMSGITGTLTPATRALWDVVAEKWARKGMNNPADPESPSGNSDMADNDVLAAAAERDDRSQEQRNHDAFHRMLEHVVGSRAVGQHRGQAAKVVATMTLEELENEVGIATTASGGTLPVRDALALAGSSRKFLALLDNAHRPLFLGREARLASAHQRIALIAAERGCSRPGCDQPATRTAVHHMREWKNGGYTDITVLTLVCDPDHGQIHDGEHGWITEIITSETGPPGWVGRVGWRQRGTDDPLTPNHTHFPERHFQETVAALRAQDEAEEAHAAWFRQRAKEELFEANWQTEHPEWHAEEQRWIAELEQLPDPEPPPGDWFTDAA
;
A
#
# COMPACT_ATOMS: atom_id res chain seq x y z
N MET A 1 -19.27 -45.63 29.24
CA MET A 1 -19.55 -44.27 28.74
C MET A 1 -19.49 -43.36 29.94
N SER A 2 -18.43 -42.57 30.07
CA SER A 2 -18.39 -41.49 31.06
C SER A 2 -19.54 -40.52 30.77
N GLU A 3 -20.21 -40.02 31.80
CA GLU A 3 -21.18 -38.92 31.62
C GLU A 3 -20.49 -37.75 30.90
N PRO A 4 -21.18 -37.07 29.96
CA PRO A 4 -20.64 -35.88 29.33
C PRO A 4 -20.38 -34.84 30.41
N VAL A 5 -19.15 -34.30 30.44
CA VAL A 5 -18.78 -33.23 31.36
C VAL A 5 -19.57 -31.98 30.97
N ASP A 6 -20.39 -31.47 31.90
CA ASP A 6 -21.04 -30.17 31.74
C ASP A 6 -20.04 -29.05 32.03
N PHE A 7 -19.38 -28.57 30.97
CA PHE A 7 -18.41 -27.49 31.10
C PHE A 7 -19.02 -26.18 31.60
N LEU A 8 -20.33 -25.96 31.46
CA LEU A 8 -20.99 -24.77 32.02
C LEU A 8 -20.98 -24.82 33.55
N ASP A 9 -21.24 -25.98 34.15
CA ASP A 9 -21.20 -26.16 35.60
C ASP A 9 -19.80 -25.92 36.18
N VAL A 10 -18.77 -26.25 35.42
CA VAL A 10 -17.35 -26.02 35.79
C VAL A 10 -16.98 -24.53 35.76
N ILE A 11 -17.49 -23.75 34.79
CA ILE A 11 -17.05 -22.36 34.58
C ILE A 11 -18.01 -21.30 35.13
N GLN A 12 -19.26 -21.64 35.47
CA GLN A 12 -20.27 -20.66 35.93
C GLN A 12 -19.89 -19.91 37.22
N HIS A 13 -18.95 -20.46 38.00
CA HIS A 13 -18.46 -19.87 39.25
C HIS A 13 -17.21 -18.99 39.06
N MET A 14 -16.63 -18.96 37.86
CA MET A 14 -15.45 -18.17 37.55
C MET A 14 -15.79 -16.69 37.40
N ASP A 15 -14.88 -15.81 37.84
CA ASP A 15 -14.97 -14.39 37.57
C ASP A 15 -14.58 -14.04 36.12
N ALA A 16 -14.70 -12.75 35.76
CA ALA A 16 -14.42 -12.32 34.39
C ALA A 16 -12.94 -12.51 33.97
N ALA A 17 -11.98 -12.42 34.89
CA ALA A 17 -10.57 -12.60 34.60
C ALA A 17 -10.24 -14.09 34.44
N GLU A 18 -10.81 -14.93 35.32
CA GLU A 18 -10.70 -16.39 35.27
C GLU A 18 -11.30 -16.95 33.96
N LEU A 19 -12.47 -16.46 33.54
CA LEU A 19 -13.11 -16.85 32.27
C LEU A 19 -12.23 -16.51 31.05
N VAL A 20 -11.57 -15.34 31.04
CA VAL A 20 -10.65 -14.97 29.96
C VAL A 20 -9.42 -15.86 29.95
N ALA A 21 -8.88 -16.19 31.12
CA ALA A 21 -7.73 -17.09 31.24
C ALA A 21 -8.07 -18.53 30.79
N ALA A 22 -9.24 -19.04 31.19
CA ALA A 22 -9.73 -20.34 30.76
C ALA A 22 -9.92 -20.41 29.24
N ARG A 23 -10.51 -19.36 28.65
CA ARG A 23 -10.69 -19.22 27.20
C ARG A 23 -9.36 -19.25 26.43
N GLU A 24 -8.34 -18.58 26.95
CA GLU A 24 -6.99 -18.61 26.36
C GLU A 24 -6.36 -20.01 26.44
N ALA A 25 -6.43 -20.65 27.61
CA ALA A 25 -5.89 -21.99 27.81
C ALA A 25 -6.54 -23.03 26.88
N ILE A 26 -7.87 -22.98 26.72
CA ILE A 26 -8.61 -23.85 25.81
C ILE A 26 -8.18 -23.59 24.36
N SER A 27 -8.09 -22.32 23.95
CA SER A 27 -7.70 -21.96 22.57
C SER A 27 -6.28 -22.44 22.23
N GLN A 28 -5.34 -22.27 23.16
CA GLN A 28 -3.97 -22.74 23.01
C GLN A 28 -3.92 -24.26 22.87
N HIS A 29 -4.62 -25.00 23.73
CA HIS A 29 -4.61 -26.45 23.66
C HIS A 29 -5.29 -26.97 22.39
N LEU A 30 -6.44 -26.41 22.02
CA LEU A 30 -7.19 -26.80 20.81
C LEU A 30 -6.34 -26.64 19.54
N SER A 31 -5.46 -25.63 19.49
CA SER A 31 -4.54 -25.42 18.36
C SER A 31 -3.47 -26.51 18.18
N GLN A 32 -3.27 -27.36 19.19
CA GLN A 32 -2.27 -28.42 19.20
C GLN A 32 -2.87 -29.82 19.03
N VAL A 33 -4.19 -29.96 19.18
CA VAL A 33 -4.88 -31.25 19.08
C VAL A 33 -5.11 -31.61 17.62
N SER A 34 -4.78 -32.85 17.23
CA SER A 34 -5.06 -33.35 15.89
C SER A 34 -6.56 -33.62 15.71
N LEU A 35 -7.14 -33.11 14.62
CA LEU A 35 -8.52 -33.41 14.23
C LEU A 35 -8.66 -34.71 13.43
N THR A 36 -7.55 -35.41 13.14
CA THR A 36 -7.52 -36.62 12.28
C THR A 36 -8.32 -37.80 12.82
N SER A 37 -8.63 -37.82 14.11
CA SER A 37 -9.41 -38.88 14.75
C SER A 37 -10.92 -38.62 14.75
N LEU A 38 -11.37 -37.47 14.24
CA LEU A 38 -12.79 -37.12 14.13
C LEU A 38 -13.40 -37.75 12.86
N SER A 39 -14.65 -38.19 12.94
CA SER A 39 -15.45 -38.54 11.75
C SER A 39 -15.81 -37.29 10.94
N ASP A 40 -16.26 -37.47 9.70
CA ASP A 40 -16.71 -36.37 8.85
C ASP A 40 -17.83 -35.55 9.52
N GLU A 41 -18.79 -36.21 10.19
CA GLU A 41 -19.85 -35.54 10.94
C GLU A 41 -19.30 -34.73 12.12
N GLN A 42 -18.32 -35.28 12.85
CA GLN A 42 -17.68 -34.59 13.97
C GLN A 42 -16.85 -33.39 13.49
N VAL A 43 -16.23 -33.45 12.31
CA VAL A 43 -15.52 -32.32 11.71
C VAL A 43 -16.51 -31.20 11.35
N VAL A 44 -17.66 -31.54 10.77
CA VAL A 44 -18.73 -30.56 10.46
C VAL A 44 -19.27 -29.91 11.74
N GLU A 45 -19.57 -30.71 12.77
CA GLU A 45 -20.02 -30.20 14.06
C GLU A 45 -18.96 -29.28 14.70
N THR A 46 -17.69 -29.69 14.67
CA THR A 46 -16.56 -28.88 15.17
C THR A 46 -16.48 -27.55 14.44
N ALA A 47 -16.58 -27.54 13.10
CA ALA A 47 -16.56 -26.31 12.31
C ALA A 47 -17.70 -25.36 12.69
N GLN A 48 -18.91 -25.89 12.92
CA GLN A 48 -20.07 -25.10 13.34
C GLN A 48 -19.89 -24.50 14.75
N ILE A 49 -19.37 -25.28 15.70
CA ILE A 49 -19.11 -24.84 17.08
C ILE A 49 -18.04 -23.75 17.10
N VAL A 50 -16.91 -23.98 16.42
CA VAL A 50 -15.79 -23.03 16.37
C VAL A 50 -16.21 -21.72 15.71
N GLU A 51 -16.95 -21.79 14.61
CA GLU A 51 -17.45 -20.59 13.90
C GLU A 51 -18.49 -19.84 14.75
N THR A 52 -19.40 -20.54 15.42
CA THR A 52 -20.34 -19.91 16.38
C THR A 52 -19.59 -19.24 17.53
N GLY A 53 -18.53 -19.86 18.03
CA GLY A 53 -17.63 -19.29 19.02
C GLY A 53 -16.97 -18.00 18.51
N ARG A 54 -16.43 -18.01 17.29
CA ARG A 54 -15.83 -16.83 16.65
C ARG A 54 -16.83 -15.68 16.48
N ARG A 55 -18.10 -15.97 16.17
CA ARG A 55 -19.17 -14.95 16.11
C ARG A 55 -19.48 -14.34 17.48
N ARG A 56 -19.46 -15.15 18.55
CA ARG A 56 -19.58 -14.64 19.92
C ARG A 56 -18.37 -13.81 20.33
N GLU A 57 -17.18 -14.15 19.84
CA GLU A 57 -15.98 -13.34 20.03
C GLU A 57 -16.10 -11.97 19.34
N ASP A 58 -16.76 -11.87 18.19
CA ASP A 58 -17.07 -10.57 17.59
C ASP A 58 -17.97 -9.73 18.52
N ALA A 59 -18.96 -10.33 19.18
CA ALA A 59 -19.80 -9.65 20.18
C ALA A 59 -19.00 -9.20 21.41
N LEU A 60 -18.15 -10.09 21.94
CA LEU A 60 -17.21 -9.75 23.02
C LEU A 60 -16.29 -8.60 22.59
N SER A 61 -15.87 -8.60 21.32
CA SER A 61 -14.99 -7.58 20.74
C SER A 61 -15.61 -6.17 20.71
N VAL A 62 -16.93 -6.09 20.82
CA VAL A 62 -17.67 -4.83 20.90
C VAL A 62 -17.86 -4.41 22.36
N ARG A 63 -18.11 -5.37 23.26
CA ARG A 63 -18.32 -5.13 24.70
C ARG A 63 -17.10 -4.51 25.38
N TRP A 64 -15.91 -5.07 25.21
CA TRP A 64 -14.69 -4.44 25.76
C TRP A 64 -14.35 -3.09 25.08
N ALA A 65 -14.69 -2.88 23.80
CA ALA A 65 -14.50 -1.58 23.14
C ALA A 65 -15.41 -0.50 23.76
N LEU A 66 -16.64 -0.89 24.16
CA LEU A 66 -17.53 -0.04 24.96
C LEU A 66 -16.90 0.29 26.32
N GLU A 67 -16.42 -0.70 27.06
CA GLU A 67 -15.75 -0.50 28.36
C GLU A 67 -14.53 0.43 28.28
N LEU A 68 -13.67 0.23 27.28
CA LEU A 68 -12.51 1.09 27.04
C LEU A 68 -12.91 2.54 26.76
N ARG A 69 -14.03 2.74 26.05
CA ARG A 69 -14.59 4.06 25.78
C ARG A 69 -15.15 4.70 27.04
N GLU A 70 -16.02 3.99 27.77
CA GLU A 70 -16.67 4.52 28.99
C GLU A 70 -15.66 4.90 30.06
N ARG A 71 -14.58 4.12 30.20
CA ARG A 71 -13.48 4.41 31.14
C ARG A 71 -12.51 5.48 30.64
N GLY A 72 -12.70 6.01 29.42
CA GLY A 72 -11.87 7.04 28.81
C GLY A 72 -10.41 6.64 28.61
N VAL A 73 -10.13 5.34 28.40
CA VAL A 73 -8.77 4.77 28.46
C VAL A 73 -7.83 5.38 27.42
N ALA A 74 -8.34 5.64 26.21
CA ALA A 74 -7.58 6.27 25.13
C ALA A 74 -7.33 7.77 25.40
N ALA A 75 -8.35 8.48 25.89
CA ALA A 75 -8.26 9.91 26.20
C ALA A 75 -7.25 10.20 27.31
N LYS A 76 -7.19 9.35 28.35
CA LYS A 76 -6.17 9.39 29.41
C LYS A 76 -4.72 9.26 28.91
N ARG A 77 -4.52 8.85 27.66
CA ARG A 77 -3.22 8.68 26.99
C ARG A 77 -3.03 9.64 25.81
N GLY A 78 -3.90 10.64 25.63
CA GLY A 78 -3.80 11.62 24.54
C GLY A 78 -4.06 11.04 23.14
N LEU A 79 -4.64 9.84 23.03
CA LEU A 79 -4.87 9.16 21.76
C LEU A 79 -6.36 9.11 21.40
N LYS A 80 -6.65 9.13 20.09
CA LYS A 80 -8.00 8.82 19.59
C LYS A 80 -8.30 7.33 19.80
N PRO A 81 -9.55 6.94 20.13
CA PRO A 81 -9.90 5.55 20.43
C PRO A 81 -9.45 4.53 19.37
N GLY A 82 -9.70 4.81 18.08
CA GLY A 82 -9.26 3.93 16.98
C GLY A 82 -7.74 3.78 16.88
N LYS A 83 -6.97 4.87 17.07
CA LYS A 83 -5.50 4.81 17.09
C LYS A 83 -4.98 4.03 18.30
N TYR A 84 -5.59 4.23 19.47
CA TYR A 84 -5.22 3.51 20.69
C TYR A 84 -5.40 1.99 20.52
N LEU A 85 -6.57 1.56 20.04
CA LEU A 85 -6.87 0.13 19.86
C LEU A 85 -6.07 -0.51 18.73
N SER A 86 -5.82 0.25 17.64
CA SER A 86 -4.93 -0.16 16.56
C SER A 86 -3.52 -0.47 17.07
N SER A 87 -2.94 0.41 17.89
CA SER A 87 -1.63 0.22 18.50
C SER A 87 -1.63 -0.91 19.54
N LEU A 88 -2.63 -0.95 20.43
CA LEU A 88 -2.73 -1.95 21.50
C LEU A 88 -2.88 -3.38 20.97
N LEU A 89 -3.70 -3.58 19.94
CA LEU A 89 -4.09 -4.90 19.43
C LEU A 89 -3.46 -5.26 18.08
N ARG A 90 -2.60 -4.39 17.54
CA ARG A 90 -1.98 -4.55 16.20
C ARG A 90 -3.01 -4.70 15.09
N LEU A 91 -4.03 -3.86 15.11
CA LEU A 91 -5.11 -3.86 14.12
C LEU A 91 -4.93 -2.70 13.14
N ASN A 92 -5.46 -2.86 11.93
CA ASN A 92 -5.71 -1.72 11.05
C ASN A 92 -6.59 -0.68 11.77
N VAL A 93 -6.25 0.60 11.65
CA VAL A 93 -6.99 1.73 12.25
C VAL A 93 -8.47 1.71 11.89
N ASP A 94 -8.81 1.29 10.68
CA ASP A 94 -10.20 1.18 10.22
C ASP A 94 -10.96 0.05 10.92
N HIS A 95 -10.33 -1.11 11.12
CA HIS A 95 -10.91 -2.23 11.88
C HIS A 95 -11.09 -1.86 13.36
N ALA A 96 -10.07 -1.22 13.95
CA ALA A 96 -10.14 -0.71 15.31
C ALA A 96 -11.25 0.34 15.49
N GLY A 97 -11.35 1.29 14.54
CA GLY A 97 -12.41 2.30 14.52
C GLY A 97 -13.80 1.71 14.31
N ALA A 98 -13.93 0.65 13.51
CA ALA A 98 -15.21 -0.02 13.29
C ALA A 98 -15.79 -0.62 14.58
N ARG A 99 -14.95 -1.19 15.45
CA ARG A 99 -15.38 -1.76 16.74
C ARG A 99 -15.94 -0.69 17.69
N TYR A 100 -15.30 0.48 17.78
CA TYR A 100 -15.84 1.60 18.57
C TYR A 100 -17.17 2.12 18.01
N LYS A 101 -17.29 2.23 16.69
CA LYS A 101 -18.55 2.63 16.05
C LYS A 101 -19.65 1.58 16.26
N ALA A 102 -19.30 0.30 16.24
CA ALA A 102 -20.23 -0.78 16.57
C ALA A 102 -20.70 -0.69 18.02
N ALA A 103 -19.79 -0.40 18.97
CA ALA A 103 -20.14 -0.20 20.37
C ALA A 103 -21.16 0.92 20.61
N GLU A 104 -21.25 1.93 19.73
CA GLU A 104 -22.33 2.94 19.78
C GLU A 104 -23.71 2.40 19.40
N ARG A 105 -23.76 1.33 18.61
CA ARG A 105 -24.98 0.86 17.95
C ARG A 105 -25.56 -0.40 18.56
N ILE A 106 -24.69 -1.32 18.96
CA ILE A 106 -25.06 -2.63 19.53
C ILE A 106 -24.59 -2.78 20.98
N GLY A 107 -23.85 -1.79 21.51
CA GLY A 107 -23.51 -1.71 22.93
C GLY A 107 -24.66 -1.10 23.75
N HIS A 108 -24.72 -1.44 25.03
CA HIS A 108 -25.61 -0.80 26.00
C HIS A 108 -25.31 0.69 26.10
N ARG A 109 -26.31 1.50 26.49
CA ARG A 109 -26.12 2.92 26.80
C ARG A 109 -26.48 3.18 28.26
N ARG A 110 -25.95 4.24 28.84
CA ARG A 110 -26.31 4.69 30.19
C ARG A 110 -26.94 6.07 30.13
N GLU A 111 -28.03 6.28 30.85
CA GLU A 111 -28.55 7.62 31.11
C GLU A 111 -27.65 8.38 32.09
N LEU A 112 -27.86 9.70 32.19
CA LEU A 112 -27.22 10.54 33.20
C LEU A 112 -27.52 10.07 34.64
N SER A 113 -28.66 9.40 34.86
CA SER A 113 -29.02 8.76 36.14
C SER A 113 -28.21 7.50 36.46
N GLY A 114 -27.52 6.91 35.47
CA GLY A 114 -26.82 5.64 35.57
C GLY A 114 -27.60 4.43 35.06
N ASP A 115 -28.89 4.59 34.74
CA ASP A 115 -29.75 3.52 34.25
C ASP A 115 -29.31 3.00 32.88
N LEU A 116 -29.40 1.68 32.68
CA LEU A 116 -29.05 1.03 31.42
C LEU A 116 -30.19 1.15 30.41
N LEU A 117 -29.88 1.79 29.28
CA LEU A 117 -30.73 1.82 28.10
C LEU A 117 -30.38 0.70 27.13
N PRO A 118 -31.38 0.16 26.41
CA PRO A 118 -31.14 -0.80 25.36
C PRO A 118 -30.23 -0.22 24.27
N ALA A 119 -29.50 -1.13 23.62
CA ALA A 119 -28.71 -0.80 22.45
C ALA A 119 -29.60 -0.19 21.35
N PRO A 120 -29.10 0.76 20.54
CA PRO A 120 -29.86 1.27 19.40
C PRO A 120 -30.34 0.20 18.42
N TYR A 121 -29.59 -0.90 18.25
CA TYR A 121 -29.93 -2.06 17.43
C TYR A 121 -30.08 -3.32 18.32
N PRO A 122 -31.19 -3.44 19.07
CA PRO A 122 -31.34 -4.48 20.09
C PRO A 122 -31.43 -5.89 19.50
N ALA A 123 -32.10 -6.09 18.37
CA ALA A 123 -32.21 -7.42 17.76
C ALA A 123 -30.87 -7.90 17.17
N THR A 124 -30.11 -6.98 16.58
CA THR A 124 -28.77 -7.20 16.04
C THR A 124 -27.78 -7.52 17.17
N ALA A 125 -27.85 -6.79 18.28
CA ALA A 125 -27.01 -7.05 19.46
C ALA A 125 -27.28 -8.44 20.05
N ALA A 126 -28.55 -8.85 20.13
CA ALA A 126 -28.94 -10.19 20.57
C ALA A 126 -28.42 -11.26 19.61
N ALA A 127 -28.59 -11.08 18.29
CA ALA A 127 -28.10 -12.03 17.29
C ALA A 127 -26.57 -12.22 17.31
N MET A 128 -25.81 -11.15 17.56
CA MET A 128 -24.36 -11.25 17.74
C MET A 128 -24.00 -11.98 19.04
N THR A 129 -24.70 -11.66 20.15
CA THR A 129 -24.46 -12.30 21.45
C THR A 129 -24.72 -13.81 21.40
N ASP A 130 -25.74 -14.22 20.65
CA ASP A 130 -26.07 -15.64 20.46
C ASP A 130 -25.01 -16.39 19.62
N GLY A 131 -24.16 -15.66 18.88
CA GLY A 131 -23.26 -16.23 17.87
C GLY A 131 -23.95 -16.57 16.54
N ALA A 132 -25.17 -16.07 16.33
CA ALA A 132 -25.92 -16.36 15.11
C ALA A 132 -25.38 -15.57 13.90
N ILE A 133 -24.81 -14.38 14.14
CA ILE A 133 -24.29 -13.50 13.09
C ILE A 133 -22.89 -13.00 13.44
N GLU A 134 -22.03 -12.88 12.42
CA GLU A 134 -20.70 -12.24 12.53
C GLU A 134 -20.75 -10.71 12.35
N PHE A 135 -19.61 -10.05 12.57
CA PHE A 135 -19.46 -8.60 12.41
C PHE A 135 -19.82 -8.09 10.99
N ALA A 136 -19.64 -8.90 9.94
CA ALA A 136 -20.00 -8.53 8.57
C ALA A 136 -21.52 -8.30 8.41
N HIS A 137 -22.36 -9.15 9.02
CA HIS A 137 -23.81 -8.97 9.02
C HIS A 137 -24.21 -7.66 9.70
N TYR A 138 -23.63 -7.35 10.86
CA TYR A 138 -23.84 -6.06 11.53
C TYR A 138 -23.54 -4.87 10.60
N ARG A 139 -22.46 -4.93 9.81
CA ARG A 139 -22.10 -3.86 8.87
C ARG A 139 -23.16 -3.68 7.79
N VAL A 140 -23.73 -4.77 7.27
CA VAL A 140 -24.84 -4.73 6.31
C VAL A 140 -26.05 -4.08 6.95
N ILE A 141 -26.50 -4.56 8.12
CA ILE A 141 -27.66 -4.02 8.85
C ILE A 141 -27.48 -2.53 9.13
N HIS A 142 -26.33 -2.13 9.68
CA HIS A 142 -26.03 -0.74 9.98
C HIS A 142 -26.06 0.14 8.73
N LYS A 143 -25.50 -0.33 7.60
CA LYS A 143 -25.50 0.39 6.33
C LYS A 143 -26.93 0.56 5.80
N THR A 144 -27.75 -0.47 5.88
CA THR A 144 -29.15 -0.46 5.43
C THR A 144 -30.00 0.50 6.25
N LEU A 145 -29.90 0.43 7.58
CA LEU A 145 -30.61 1.35 8.48
C LEU A 145 -30.18 2.79 8.24
N LYS A 146 -28.88 3.04 8.04
CA LYS A 146 -28.39 4.38 7.69
C LYS A 146 -28.90 4.87 6.33
N ALA A 147 -29.16 3.96 5.38
CA ALA A 147 -29.71 4.30 4.08
C ALA A 147 -31.23 4.50 4.09
N LEU A 148 -31.92 4.26 5.21
CA LEU A 148 -33.36 4.50 5.29
C LEU A 148 -33.67 5.99 5.13
N PRO A 149 -34.67 6.32 4.28
CA PRO A 149 -35.25 7.66 4.15
C PRO A 149 -35.54 8.32 5.49
N GLY A 150 -35.30 9.63 5.62
CA GLY A 150 -35.60 10.38 6.84
C GLY A 150 -37.04 10.23 7.33
N VAL A 151 -38.00 10.21 6.40
CA VAL A 151 -39.44 9.97 6.67
C VAL A 151 -39.73 8.60 7.27
N LEU A 152 -38.89 7.60 7.00
CA LEU A 152 -39.02 6.23 7.53
C LEU A 152 -38.18 6.02 8.81
N ARG A 153 -37.45 7.03 9.30
CA ARG A 153 -36.68 6.97 10.56
C ARG A 153 -37.52 7.29 11.80
N VAL A 154 -38.80 6.92 11.79
CA VAL A 154 -39.62 6.94 13.00
C VAL A 154 -39.31 5.72 13.87
N PRO A 155 -39.33 5.82 15.22
CA PRO A 155 -38.84 4.76 16.11
C PRO A 155 -39.44 3.38 15.83
N GLU A 156 -40.75 3.30 15.59
CA GLU A 156 -41.47 2.05 15.39
C GLU A 156 -41.05 1.34 14.09
N MET A 157 -40.93 2.10 13.00
CA MET A 157 -40.52 1.55 11.70
C MET A 157 -39.04 1.20 11.68
N TRP A 158 -38.21 2.05 12.31
CA TRP A 158 -36.78 1.79 12.47
C TRP A 158 -36.52 0.47 13.21
N SER A 159 -37.19 0.29 14.36
CA SER A 159 -37.08 -0.94 15.15
C SER A 159 -37.61 -2.16 14.40
N LYS A 160 -38.68 -2.02 13.62
CA LYS A 160 -39.18 -3.12 12.78
C LYS A 160 -38.19 -3.54 11.71
N VAL A 161 -37.63 -2.58 10.95
CA VAL A 161 -36.66 -2.87 9.89
C VAL A 161 -35.39 -3.50 10.47
N GLU A 162 -34.92 -3.00 11.61
CA GLU A 162 -33.77 -3.57 12.33
C GLU A 162 -34.02 -5.03 12.74
N ALA A 163 -35.19 -5.32 13.34
CA ALA A 163 -35.57 -6.66 13.75
C ALA A 163 -35.72 -7.64 12.57
N ASP A 164 -36.36 -7.21 11.47
CA ASP A 164 -36.55 -8.03 10.27
C ASP A 164 -35.18 -8.37 9.63
N LEU A 165 -34.28 -7.38 9.51
CA LEU A 165 -32.92 -7.60 9.00
C LEU A 165 -32.09 -8.50 9.91
N ALA A 166 -32.19 -8.34 11.23
CA ALA A 166 -31.52 -9.21 12.19
C ALA A 166 -32.04 -10.67 12.11
N ALA A 167 -33.33 -10.86 11.87
CA ALA A 167 -33.91 -12.17 11.66
C ALA A 167 -33.41 -12.83 10.37
N TYR A 168 -33.37 -12.10 9.25
CA TYR A 168 -32.79 -12.60 8.00
C TYR A 168 -31.30 -12.91 8.11
N ALA A 169 -30.55 -12.09 8.86
CA ALA A 169 -29.13 -12.30 9.07
C ALA A 169 -28.80 -13.64 9.76
N ARG A 170 -29.73 -14.24 10.52
CA ARG A 170 -29.53 -15.54 11.16
C ARG A 170 -29.53 -16.71 10.17
N THR A 171 -30.06 -16.55 8.97
CA THR A 171 -30.22 -17.63 7.98
C THR A 171 -29.54 -17.35 6.65
N MET A 172 -29.03 -16.14 6.43
CA MET A 172 -28.40 -15.70 5.18
C MET A 172 -26.92 -15.40 5.38
N SER A 173 -26.14 -15.50 4.31
CA SER A 173 -24.77 -14.96 4.23
C SER A 173 -24.80 -13.42 4.23
N PRO A 174 -23.67 -12.73 4.53
CA PRO A 174 -23.58 -11.28 4.40
C PRO A 174 -23.88 -10.77 2.98
N GLU A 175 -23.46 -11.52 1.96
CA GLU A 175 -23.70 -11.20 0.55
C GLU A 175 -25.19 -11.30 0.20
N ASP A 176 -25.87 -12.36 0.64
CA ASP A 176 -27.30 -12.53 0.37
C ASP A 176 -28.15 -11.57 1.18
N LEU A 177 -27.77 -11.29 2.44
CA LEU A 177 -28.37 -10.24 3.24
C LEU A 177 -28.21 -8.87 2.57
N THR A 178 -27.07 -8.60 1.92
CA THR A 178 -26.85 -7.35 1.17
C THR A 178 -27.84 -7.23 0.01
N LYS A 179 -28.06 -8.31 -0.76
CA LYS A 179 -29.05 -8.33 -1.85
C LYS A 179 -30.47 -8.14 -1.33
N ALA A 180 -30.81 -8.81 -0.22
CA ALA A 180 -32.12 -8.67 0.43
C ALA A 180 -32.34 -7.24 0.93
N ALA A 181 -31.33 -6.63 1.56
CA ALA A 181 -31.37 -5.25 2.04
C ALA A 181 -31.50 -4.22 0.90
N GLN A 182 -30.82 -4.43 -0.23
CA GLN A 182 -30.97 -3.56 -1.41
C GLN A 182 -32.39 -3.60 -1.95
N ARG A 183 -32.99 -4.80 -2.05
CA ARG A 183 -34.40 -4.95 -2.46
C ARG A 183 -35.35 -4.32 -1.45
N LEU A 184 -35.11 -4.50 -0.15
CA LEU A 184 -35.90 -3.87 0.91
C LEU A 184 -35.89 -2.35 0.76
N ILE A 185 -34.72 -1.74 0.57
CA ILE A 185 -34.62 -0.30 0.32
C ILE A 185 -35.38 0.09 -0.96
N ALA A 186 -35.25 -0.67 -2.05
CA ALA A 186 -35.98 -0.39 -3.28
C ALA A 186 -37.50 -0.46 -3.11
N TYR A 187 -38.02 -1.39 -2.30
CA TYR A 187 -39.46 -1.47 -1.99
C TYR A 187 -39.93 -0.37 -1.03
N LEU A 188 -39.08 0.05 -0.10
CA LEU A 188 -39.38 1.15 0.84
C LEU A 188 -39.19 2.53 0.20
N ASN A 189 -38.49 2.60 -0.93
CA ASN A 189 -38.22 3.82 -1.69
C ASN A 189 -38.34 3.54 -3.21
N PRO A 190 -39.55 3.21 -3.71
CA PRO A 190 -39.76 2.81 -5.10
C PRO A 190 -39.48 3.95 -6.09
N ASP A 191 -39.71 5.20 -5.68
CA ASP A 191 -39.57 6.39 -6.54
C ASP A 191 -38.18 7.05 -6.46
N GLY A 192 -37.29 6.57 -5.57
CA GLY A 192 -35.93 7.10 -5.41
C GLY A 192 -35.84 8.52 -4.81
N GLU A 193 -36.97 9.15 -4.49
CA GLU A 193 -37.08 10.54 -4.00
C GLU A 193 -36.41 10.77 -2.63
N PHE A 194 -36.13 9.70 -1.88
CA PHE A 194 -35.63 9.81 -0.50
C PHE A 194 -34.11 9.73 -0.32
N THR A 195 -33.35 9.60 -1.40
CA THR A 195 -31.95 10.02 -1.42
C THR A 195 -31.93 11.38 -2.09
N ASP A 196 -31.85 12.46 -1.31
CA ASP A 196 -31.75 13.78 -1.91
C ASP A 196 -30.48 13.85 -2.78
N ASP A 197 -30.46 14.73 -3.78
CA ASP A 197 -29.25 14.95 -4.58
C ASP A 197 -28.05 15.33 -3.71
N ALA A 198 -28.30 15.89 -2.51
CA ALA A 198 -27.30 16.22 -1.52
C ALA A 198 -26.62 14.96 -0.92
N ASP A 199 -27.33 13.86 -0.71
CA ASP A 199 -26.83 12.60 -0.15
C ASP A 199 -26.04 11.83 -1.19
N ARG A 200 -26.51 11.78 -2.44
CA ARG A 200 -25.74 11.26 -3.58
C ARG A 200 -24.46 12.06 -3.79
N THR A 201 -24.58 13.39 -3.70
CA THR A 201 -23.44 14.30 -3.72
C THR A 201 -22.48 13.95 -2.58
N ARG A 202 -22.93 13.80 -1.33
CA ARG A 202 -22.06 13.48 -0.18
C ARG A 202 -21.42 12.09 -0.25
N ALA A 203 -22.08 11.12 -0.88
CA ALA A 203 -21.60 9.74 -0.98
C ALA A 203 -20.54 9.52 -2.07
N ARG A 204 -20.46 10.40 -3.08
CA ARG A 204 -19.48 10.26 -4.17
C ARG A 204 -18.06 10.28 -3.61
N ALA A 205 -17.27 9.27 -3.97
CA ALA A 205 -15.90 9.12 -3.50
C ALA A 205 -15.04 8.51 -4.59
N PHE A 206 -13.80 8.95 -4.69
CA PHE A 206 -12.77 8.36 -5.53
C PHE A 206 -11.46 8.42 -4.76
N LYS A 207 -10.97 7.26 -4.32
CA LYS A 207 -9.76 7.11 -3.51
C LYS A 207 -8.82 6.16 -4.25
N VAL A 208 -7.61 6.64 -4.50
CA VAL A 208 -6.48 5.80 -4.89
C VAL A 208 -5.67 5.51 -3.63
N SER A 209 -5.38 4.24 -3.36
CA SER A 209 -4.50 3.86 -2.25
C SER A 209 -3.04 4.26 -2.55
N GLY A 210 -2.17 4.19 -1.54
CA GLY A 210 -0.74 4.14 -1.82
C GLY A 210 -0.37 2.86 -2.60
N PRO A 211 0.82 2.84 -3.21
CA PRO A 211 1.35 1.63 -3.83
C PRO A 211 1.54 0.52 -2.79
N ASP A 212 1.20 -0.72 -3.17
CA ASP A 212 1.45 -1.95 -2.41
C ASP A 212 2.88 -2.47 -2.70
N PHE A 213 3.23 -3.65 -2.19
CA PHE A 213 4.56 -4.27 -2.36
C PHE A 213 4.94 -4.54 -3.82
N ASP A 214 3.95 -4.73 -4.69
CA ASP A 214 4.11 -4.88 -6.14
C ASP A 214 4.11 -3.53 -6.89
N HIS A 215 4.11 -2.42 -6.15
CA HIS A 215 3.97 -1.04 -6.64
C HIS A 215 2.62 -0.71 -7.29
N MET A 216 1.65 -1.62 -7.21
CA MET A 216 0.30 -1.40 -7.73
C MET A 216 -0.53 -0.61 -6.73
N SER A 217 -1.46 0.22 -7.23
CA SER A 217 -2.36 1.01 -6.39
C SER A 217 -3.81 0.63 -6.64
N GLY A 218 -4.55 0.34 -5.57
CA GLY A 218 -5.98 0.06 -5.63
C GLY A 218 -6.81 1.33 -5.78
N ILE A 219 -7.86 1.28 -6.61
CA ILE A 219 -8.86 2.35 -6.73
C ILE A 219 -10.15 1.88 -6.05
N THR A 220 -10.65 2.66 -5.09
CA THR A 220 -11.94 2.42 -4.42
C THR A 220 -12.80 3.67 -4.50
N GLY A 221 -14.09 3.53 -4.77
CA GLY A 221 -14.95 4.67 -4.94
C GLY A 221 -16.42 4.34 -5.11
N THR A 222 -17.25 5.37 -5.10
CA THR A 222 -18.67 5.30 -5.41
C THR A 222 -18.95 6.34 -6.47
N LEU A 223 -19.28 5.88 -7.68
CA LEU A 223 -19.58 6.73 -8.82
C LEU A 223 -21.01 7.25 -8.72
N THR A 224 -21.22 8.50 -9.12
CA THR A 224 -22.59 8.99 -9.37
C THR A 224 -23.15 8.29 -10.61
N PRO A 225 -24.49 8.21 -10.78
CA PRO A 225 -25.08 7.64 -11.99
C PRO A 225 -24.57 8.31 -13.27
N ALA A 226 -24.41 9.65 -13.27
CA ALA A 226 -23.87 10.39 -14.41
C ALA A 226 -22.40 9.98 -14.70
N THR A 227 -21.55 9.88 -13.67
CA THR A 227 -20.16 9.43 -13.85
C THR A 227 -20.10 7.98 -14.34
N ARG A 228 -20.99 7.11 -13.85
CA ARG A 228 -21.08 5.71 -14.30
C ARG A 228 -21.46 5.63 -15.78
N ALA A 229 -22.47 6.39 -16.20
CA ALA A 229 -22.88 6.45 -17.61
C ALA A 229 -21.75 6.96 -18.52
N LEU A 230 -21.01 7.99 -18.09
CA LEU A 230 -19.84 8.47 -18.83
C LEU A 230 -18.74 7.39 -18.94
N TRP A 231 -18.48 6.66 -17.85
CA TRP A 231 -17.52 5.56 -17.86
C TRP A 231 -17.94 4.44 -18.80
N ASP A 232 -19.22 4.04 -18.79
CA ASP A 232 -19.71 2.95 -19.63
C ASP A 232 -19.49 3.26 -21.13
N VAL A 233 -19.77 4.49 -21.56
CA VAL A 233 -19.52 4.93 -22.95
C VAL A 233 -18.04 4.87 -23.32
N VAL A 234 -17.15 5.29 -22.42
CA VAL A 234 -15.70 5.22 -22.66
C VAL A 234 -15.22 3.77 -22.70
N ALA A 235 -15.65 2.95 -21.74
CA ALA A 235 -15.24 1.55 -21.63
C ALA A 235 -15.69 0.72 -22.83
N GLU A 236 -16.90 0.93 -23.35
CA GLU A 236 -17.40 0.24 -24.56
C GLU A 236 -16.50 0.43 -25.78
N LYS A 237 -15.84 1.59 -25.88
CA LYS A 237 -14.99 1.96 -27.02
C LYS A 237 -13.51 1.68 -26.75
N TRP A 238 -13.01 2.09 -25.59
CA TRP A 238 -11.58 2.07 -25.27
C TRP A 238 -11.14 0.78 -24.58
N ALA A 239 -12.04 0.07 -23.89
CA ALA A 239 -11.79 -1.24 -23.28
C ALA A 239 -12.36 -2.40 -24.11
N ARG A 240 -12.72 -2.14 -25.38
CA ARG A 240 -13.11 -3.17 -26.33
C ARG A 240 -11.95 -4.15 -26.54
N LYS A 241 -12.27 -5.42 -26.74
CA LYS A 241 -11.28 -6.48 -27.01
C LYS A 241 -10.41 -6.07 -28.21
N GLY A 242 -9.09 -6.19 -28.08
CA GLY A 242 -8.10 -5.79 -29.08
C GLY A 242 -7.64 -4.33 -29.00
N MET A 243 -8.28 -3.46 -28.21
CA MET A 243 -7.89 -2.05 -28.06
C MET A 243 -6.86 -1.85 -26.95
N ASN A 244 -5.97 -0.87 -27.14
CA ASN A 244 -5.07 -0.34 -26.11
C ASN A 244 -4.27 -1.45 -25.40
N ASN A 245 -3.80 -2.46 -26.14
CA ASN A 245 -3.00 -3.55 -25.58
C ASN A 245 -1.52 -3.16 -25.56
N PRO A 246 -0.90 -2.96 -24.39
CA PRO A 246 0.52 -2.65 -24.33
C PRO A 246 1.42 -3.82 -24.78
N ALA A 247 0.93 -5.05 -24.74
CA ALA A 247 1.69 -6.25 -25.12
C ALA A 247 1.58 -6.62 -26.61
N ASP A 248 0.65 -6.02 -27.35
CA ASP A 248 0.48 -6.23 -28.79
C ASP A 248 0.81 -4.93 -29.55
N PRO A 249 1.98 -4.82 -30.19
CA PRO A 249 2.36 -3.64 -30.98
C PRO A 249 1.39 -3.30 -32.12
N GLU A 250 0.64 -4.29 -32.61
CA GLU A 250 -0.35 -4.14 -33.68
C GLU A 250 -1.75 -3.79 -33.11
N SER A 251 -1.88 -3.63 -31.79
CA SER A 251 -3.12 -3.22 -31.16
C SER A 251 -3.41 -1.74 -31.44
N PRO A 252 -4.60 -1.40 -31.97
CA PRO A 252 -4.99 -0.01 -32.13
C PRO A 252 -5.13 0.71 -30.79
N SER A 253 -4.76 1.99 -30.75
CA SER A 253 -4.84 2.84 -29.56
C SER A 253 -5.82 4.00 -29.72
N GLY A 254 -6.45 4.42 -28.61
CA GLY A 254 -7.40 5.53 -28.57
C GLY A 254 -8.85 5.09 -28.86
N ASN A 255 -9.53 5.79 -29.78
CA ASN A 255 -10.93 5.53 -30.11
C ASN A 255 -11.06 4.39 -31.13
N SER A 256 -11.82 3.35 -30.82
CA SER A 256 -12.07 2.21 -31.71
C SER A 256 -12.66 2.60 -33.07
N ASP A 257 -13.42 3.69 -33.15
CA ASP A 257 -14.02 4.14 -34.42
C ASP A 257 -12.99 4.74 -35.39
N MET A 258 -11.78 5.04 -34.88
CA MET A 258 -10.64 5.51 -35.67
C MET A 258 -9.71 4.35 -36.07
N ALA A 259 -9.97 3.14 -35.56
CA ALA A 259 -9.21 1.94 -35.89
C ALA A 259 -9.80 1.28 -37.14
N ASP A 260 -8.93 0.69 -37.96
CA ASP A 260 -9.36 -0.19 -39.03
C ASP A 260 -10.07 -1.43 -38.45
N ASN A 261 -11.23 -1.79 -39.00
CA ASN A 261 -12.04 -2.88 -38.47
C ASN A 261 -11.34 -4.24 -38.56
N ASP A 262 -10.56 -4.49 -39.61
CA ASP A 262 -9.86 -5.76 -39.82
C ASP A 262 -8.68 -5.89 -38.85
N VAL A 263 -7.96 -4.78 -38.63
CA VAL A 263 -6.89 -4.70 -37.63
C VAL A 263 -7.45 -4.93 -36.23
N LEU A 264 -8.58 -4.30 -35.90
CA LEU A 264 -9.24 -4.47 -34.60
C LEU A 264 -9.76 -5.90 -34.40
N ALA A 265 -10.33 -6.53 -35.43
CA ALA A 265 -10.78 -7.91 -35.35
C ALA A 265 -9.61 -8.86 -35.08
N ALA A 266 -8.50 -8.72 -35.81
CA ALA A 266 -7.31 -9.54 -35.61
C ALA A 266 -6.66 -9.31 -34.23
N ALA A 267 -6.60 -8.05 -33.76
CA ALA A 267 -6.12 -7.74 -32.42
C ALA A 267 -7.05 -8.33 -31.33
N ALA A 268 -8.37 -8.33 -31.56
CA ALA A 268 -9.32 -8.91 -30.63
C ALA A 268 -9.20 -10.43 -30.51
N GLU A 269 -8.78 -11.14 -31.56
CA GLU A 269 -8.52 -12.59 -31.51
C GLU A 269 -7.30 -12.91 -30.64
N ARG A 270 -6.25 -12.09 -30.72
CA ARG A 270 -5.00 -12.25 -29.94
C ARG A 270 -5.08 -11.74 -28.51
N ASP A 271 -6.10 -10.95 -28.18
CA ASP A 271 -6.27 -10.38 -26.84
C ASP A 271 -6.82 -11.41 -25.86
N ASP A 272 -6.02 -11.78 -24.86
CA ASP A 272 -6.33 -12.73 -23.80
C ASP A 272 -6.64 -12.05 -22.45
N ARG A 273 -6.62 -10.71 -22.41
CA ARG A 273 -6.85 -9.94 -21.18
C ARG A 273 -8.30 -10.04 -20.70
N SER A 274 -8.46 -10.11 -19.38
CA SER A 274 -9.74 -9.97 -18.68
C SER A 274 -10.40 -8.61 -18.97
N GLN A 275 -11.71 -8.50 -18.69
CA GLN A 275 -12.42 -7.22 -18.85
C GLN A 275 -11.85 -6.13 -17.92
N GLU A 276 -11.41 -6.52 -16.72
CA GLU A 276 -10.81 -5.67 -15.71
C GLU A 276 -9.45 -5.13 -16.18
N GLN A 277 -8.60 -5.96 -16.78
CA GLN A 277 -7.32 -5.53 -17.37
C GLN A 277 -7.55 -4.58 -18.57
N ARG A 278 -8.51 -4.89 -19.45
CA ARG A 278 -8.84 -3.98 -20.57
C ARG A 278 -9.37 -2.63 -20.09
N ASN A 279 -10.18 -2.63 -19.03
CA ASN A 279 -10.65 -1.40 -18.38
C ASN A 279 -9.49 -0.58 -17.80
N HIS A 280 -8.51 -1.24 -17.18
CA HIS A 280 -7.30 -0.60 -16.67
C HIS A 280 -6.52 0.09 -17.81
N ASP A 281 -6.25 -0.64 -18.90
CA ASP A 281 -5.43 -0.12 -20.00
C ASP A 281 -6.13 1.03 -20.74
N ALA A 282 -7.45 0.93 -20.91
CA ALA A 282 -8.29 2.01 -21.42
C ALA A 282 -8.22 3.26 -20.52
N PHE A 283 -8.34 3.09 -19.21
CA PHE A 283 -8.24 4.18 -18.24
C PHE A 283 -6.84 4.82 -18.26
N HIS A 284 -5.78 4.02 -18.33
CA HIS A 284 -4.41 4.50 -18.46
C HIS A 284 -4.21 5.34 -19.73
N ARG A 285 -4.70 4.88 -20.90
CA ARG A 285 -4.63 5.66 -22.16
C ARG A 285 -5.43 6.95 -22.11
N MET A 286 -6.59 6.95 -21.44
CA MET A 286 -7.36 8.17 -21.19
C MET A 286 -6.56 9.17 -20.35
N LEU A 287 -5.88 8.72 -19.29
CA LEU A 287 -5.04 9.58 -18.45
C LEU A 287 -3.84 10.14 -19.24
N GLU A 288 -3.16 9.31 -20.04
CA GLU A 288 -2.09 9.75 -20.92
C GLU A 288 -2.57 10.84 -21.89
N HIS A 289 -3.73 10.66 -22.50
CA HIS A 289 -4.32 11.65 -23.42
C HIS A 289 -4.61 12.98 -22.69
N VAL A 290 -5.20 12.93 -21.50
CA VAL A 290 -5.52 14.12 -20.71
C VAL A 290 -4.24 14.86 -20.29
N VAL A 291 -3.21 14.15 -19.81
CA VAL A 291 -1.92 14.74 -19.44
C VAL A 291 -1.19 15.30 -20.68
N GLY A 292 -1.21 14.58 -21.80
CA GLY A 292 -0.56 14.97 -23.05
C GLY A 292 -1.20 16.20 -23.71
N SER A 293 -2.52 16.36 -23.61
CA SER A 293 -3.28 17.47 -24.21
C SER A 293 -3.05 18.84 -23.53
N ARG A 294 -2.32 18.88 -22.40
CA ARG A 294 -2.10 20.07 -21.54
C ARG A 294 -3.38 20.66 -20.93
N ALA A 295 -4.53 19.98 -21.04
CA ALA A 295 -5.80 20.43 -20.45
C ALA A 295 -5.76 20.54 -18.92
N VAL A 296 -4.81 19.84 -18.27
CA VAL A 296 -4.62 19.83 -16.80
C VAL A 296 -4.00 21.15 -16.27
N GLY A 297 -3.45 22.00 -17.13
CA GLY A 297 -2.96 23.33 -16.75
C GLY A 297 -1.73 23.30 -15.83
N GLN A 298 -1.74 24.13 -14.79
CA GLN A 298 -0.63 24.30 -13.84
C GLN A 298 -1.04 23.93 -12.42
N HIS A 299 -0.11 23.32 -11.67
CA HIS A 299 -0.22 23.05 -10.25
C HIS A 299 0.94 23.72 -9.49
N ARG A 300 0.61 24.61 -8.53
CA ARG A 300 1.59 25.36 -7.70
C ARG A 300 2.71 26.02 -8.53
N GLY A 301 2.34 26.67 -9.64
CA GLY A 301 3.26 27.44 -10.50
C GLY A 301 4.07 26.62 -11.52
N GLN A 302 3.80 25.31 -11.64
CA GLN A 302 4.42 24.43 -12.64
C GLN A 302 3.36 23.78 -13.53
N ALA A 303 3.67 23.53 -14.81
CA ALA A 303 2.82 22.70 -15.66
C ALA A 303 2.64 21.31 -15.02
N ALA A 304 1.40 20.81 -14.95
CA ALA A 304 1.12 19.49 -14.39
C ALA A 304 1.77 18.40 -15.25
N LYS A 305 2.89 17.86 -14.78
CA LYS A 305 3.69 16.82 -15.43
C LYS A 305 4.08 15.76 -14.40
N VAL A 306 4.30 14.53 -14.87
CA VAL A 306 4.93 13.50 -14.05
C VAL A 306 6.39 13.90 -13.84
N VAL A 307 6.80 14.02 -12.58
CA VAL A 307 8.19 14.18 -12.18
C VAL A 307 8.55 12.93 -11.39
N ALA A 308 9.47 12.15 -11.93
CA ALA A 308 9.98 10.93 -11.31
C ALA A 308 11.44 11.14 -10.89
N THR A 309 11.81 10.62 -9.72
CA THR A 309 13.15 10.70 -9.15
C THR A 309 13.70 9.29 -9.00
N MET A 310 14.94 9.09 -9.43
CA MET A 310 15.71 7.84 -9.34
C MET A 310 17.20 8.19 -9.22
N THR A 311 18.04 7.22 -8.87
CA THR A 311 19.50 7.40 -8.87
C THR A 311 20.10 7.33 -10.28
N LEU A 312 21.34 7.81 -10.43
CA LEU A 312 22.05 7.74 -11.72
C LEU A 312 22.32 6.27 -12.12
N GLU A 313 22.73 5.44 -11.16
CA GLU A 313 22.97 4.01 -11.39
C GLU A 313 21.69 3.28 -11.85
N GLU A 314 20.54 3.55 -11.21
CA GLU A 314 19.25 2.99 -11.63
C GLU A 314 18.86 3.45 -13.05
N LEU A 315 19.19 4.69 -13.41
CA LEU A 315 18.95 5.24 -14.75
C LEU A 315 19.87 4.61 -15.81
N GLU A 316 21.16 4.43 -15.50
CA GLU A 316 22.17 3.88 -16.41
C GLU A 316 21.93 2.39 -16.69
N ASN A 317 21.49 1.65 -15.67
CA ASN A 317 21.20 0.22 -15.78
C ASN A 317 19.75 -0.07 -16.20
N GLU A 318 18.88 0.95 -16.26
CA GLU A 318 17.44 0.82 -16.50
C GLU A 318 16.73 -0.19 -15.59
N VAL A 319 17.20 -0.30 -14.34
CA VAL A 319 16.69 -1.23 -13.32
C VAL A 319 16.59 -0.49 -11.98
N GLY A 320 15.51 -0.75 -11.23
CA GLY A 320 15.25 -0.12 -9.94
C GLY A 320 13.87 0.53 -9.86
N ILE A 321 13.64 1.35 -8.83
CA ILE A 321 12.34 1.95 -8.53
C ILE A 321 12.43 3.48 -8.55
N ALA A 322 11.59 4.10 -9.36
CA ALA A 322 11.43 5.54 -9.41
C ALA A 322 10.33 6.01 -8.46
N THR A 323 10.51 7.17 -7.83
CA THR A 323 9.50 7.83 -6.99
C THR A 323 8.92 9.05 -7.69
N THR A 324 7.59 9.09 -7.86
CA THR A 324 6.87 10.23 -8.43
C THR A 324 6.73 11.37 -7.40
N ALA A 325 6.60 12.61 -7.86
CA ALA A 325 6.36 13.76 -6.98
C ALA A 325 5.08 13.64 -6.12
N SER A 326 4.13 12.81 -6.54
CA SER A 326 2.91 12.47 -5.79
C SER A 326 3.10 11.37 -4.74
N GLY A 327 4.32 10.82 -4.59
CA GLY A 327 4.67 9.79 -3.62
C GLY A 327 4.37 8.36 -4.07
N GLY A 328 3.81 8.15 -5.27
CA GLY A 328 3.69 6.82 -5.87
C GLY A 328 5.04 6.35 -6.42
N THR A 329 5.24 5.03 -6.48
CA THR A 329 6.43 4.38 -7.01
C THR A 329 6.11 3.64 -8.30
N LEU A 330 7.10 3.49 -9.19
CA LEU A 330 7.00 2.67 -10.39
C LEU A 330 8.39 2.15 -10.80
N PRO A 331 8.48 0.99 -11.48
CA PRO A 331 9.74 0.53 -12.08
C PRO A 331 10.39 1.60 -12.97
N VAL A 332 11.72 1.68 -12.95
CA VAL A 332 12.47 2.65 -13.78
C VAL A 332 12.14 2.48 -15.27
N ARG A 333 12.00 1.25 -15.75
CA ARG A 333 11.60 0.96 -17.15
C ARG A 333 10.27 1.62 -17.51
N ASP A 334 9.29 1.56 -16.61
CA ASP A 334 7.97 2.19 -16.82
C ASP A 334 8.07 3.71 -16.78
N ALA A 335 8.88 4.27 -15.88
CA ALA A 335 9.15 5.71 -15.84
C ALA A 335 9.83 6.21 -17.14
N LEU A 336 10.76 5.42 -17.71
CA LEU A 336 11.41 5.71 -18.97
C LEU A 336 10.46 5.58 -20.16
N ALA A 337 9.61 4.55 -20.18
CA ALA A 337 8.56 4.38 -21.18
C ALA A 337 7.58 5.58 -21.17
N LEU A 338 7.15 6.02 -19.98
CA LEU A 338 6.31 7.21 -19.80
C LEU A 338 6.98 8.51 -20.27
N ALA A 339 8.29 8.64 -20.10
CA ALA A 339 9.05 9.82 -20.55
C ALA A 339 9.25 9.85 -22.08
N GLY A 340 9.27 8.67 -22.70
CA GLY A 340 9.61 8.48 -24.12
C GLY A 340 10.96 9.11 -24.48
N SER A 341 11.08 9.59 -25.72
CA SER A 341 12.25 10.33 -26.20
C SER A 341 12.31 11.79 -25.69
N SER A 342 11.30 12.26 -24.94
CA SER A 342 11.17 13.67 -24.53
C SER A 342 11.57 13.90 -23.06
N ARG A 343 12.85 13.65 -22.75
CA ARG A 343 13.43 14.01 -21.44
C ARG A 343 13.66 15.53 -21.38
N LYS A 344 12.60 16.31 -21.15
CA LYS A 344 12.67 17.79 -21.21
C LYS A 344 13.55 18.40 -20.13
N PHE A 345 13.69 17.71 -18.99
CA PHE A 345 14.51 18.14 -17.87
C PHE A 345 15.12 16.89 -17.22
N LEU A 346 16.45 16.86 -17.13
CA LEU A 346 17.22 15.89 -16.34
C LEU A 346 17.97 16.68 -15.27
N ALA A 347 17.68 16.44 -13.99
CA ALA A 347 18.36 17.08 -12.87
C ALA A 347 19.33 16.07 -12.25
N LEU A 348 20.61 16.17 -12.61
CA LEU A 348 21.70 15.41 -11.98
C LEU A 348 22.17 16.17 -10.74
N LEU A 349 22.23 15.46 -9.61
CA LEU A 349 22.49 16.02 -8.29
C LEU A 349 23.81 15.42 -7.75
N ASP A 350 24.86 16.23 -7.56
CA ASP A 350 26.18 15.80 -7.03
C ASP A 350 26.26 15.86 -5.49
N ASN A 351 27.35 15.45 -4.82
CA ASN A 351 27.43 15.43 -3.35
C ASN A 351 27.26 16.80 -2.65
N ALA A 352 27.40 17.91 -3.37
CA ALA A 352 27.22 19.25 -2.85
C ALA A 352 25.85 19.88 -3.18
N HIS A 353 25.08 19.27 -4.11
CA HIS A 353 23.75 19.63 -4.57
C HIS A 353 23.49 21.16 -4.58
N ARG A 354 23.53 21.84 -5.75
CA ARG A 354 22.61 22.95 -6.19
C ARG A 354 23.28 24.13 -6.95
N PRO A 355 22.69 24.57 -8.08
CA PRO A 355 22.56 26.03 -8.30
C PRO A 355 21.20 26.46 -8.89
N LEU A 356 20.46 27.28 -8.13
CA LEU A 356 19.36 28.17 -8.55
C LEU A 356 19.18 29.23 -7.45
N PHE A 357 19.82 30.39 -7.63
CA PHE A 357 19.80 31.49 -6.66
C PHE A 357 18.94 32.63 -7.22
N LEU A 358 17.96 33.09 -6.44
CA LEU A 358 17.12 34.25 -6.77
C LEU A 358 17.32 35.39 -5.75
N GLY A 359 18.11 35.15 -4.71
CA GLY A 359 18.37 36.10 -3.64
C GLY A 359 17.07 36.65 -3.07
N ARG A 360 16.93 37.98 -3.13
CA ARG A 360 15.70 38.70 -2.72
C ARG A 360 14.94 39.35 -3.87
N GLU A 361 15.22 38.97 -5.11
CA GLU A 361 14.53 39.51 -6.29
C GLU A 361 13.09 38.98 -6.41
N ALA A 362 12.86 37.73 -5.97
CA ALA A 362 11.55 37.09 -5.98
C ALA A 362 11.23 36.41 -4.65
N ARG A 363 10.01 36.63 -4.14
CA ARG A 363 9.52 35.97 -2.92
C ARG A 363 9.20 34.49 -3.13
N LEU A 364 8.75 34.10 -4.32
CA LEU A 364 8.31 32.74 -4.62
C LEU A 364 9.41 31.97 -5.36
N ALA A 365 9.59 30.70 -4.99
CA ALA A 365 10.52 29.82 -5.67
C ALA A 365 10.11 29.63 -7.14
N SER A 366 11.10 29.61 -8.04
CA SER A 366 10.85 29.35 -9.46
C SER A 366 10.41 27.90 -9.70
N ALA A 367 9.84 27.65 -10.88
CA ALA A 367 9.52 26.30 -11.33
C ALA A 367 10.74 25.36 -11.23
N HIS A 368 11.92 25.81 -11.63
CA HIS A 368 13.15 25.00 -11.55
C HIS A 368 13.56 24.73 -10.10
N GLN A 369 13.43 25.71 -9.18
CA GLN A 369 13.75 25.51 -7.77
C GLN A 369 12.83 24.49 -7.12
N ARG A 370 11.55 24.53 -7.46
CA ARG A 370 10.59 23.54 -6.96
C ARG A 370 10.84 22.13 -7.56
N ILE A 371 11.22 22.00 -8.83
CA ILE A 371 11.64 20.69 -9.40
C ILE A 371 12.87 20.16 -8.65
N ALA A 372 13.86 21.01 -8.41
CA ALA A 372 15.08 20.64 -7.69
C ALA A 372 14.77 20.17 -6.26
N LEU A 373 13.85 20.85 -5.55
CA LEU A 373 13.40 20.43 -4.22
C LEU A 373 12.63 19.10 -4.26
N ILE A 374 11.76 18.89 -5.25
CA ILE A 374 11.05 17.61 -5.43
C ILE A 374 12.05 16.47 -5.59
N ALA A 375 13.08 16.65 -6.41
CA ALA A 375 14.12 15.64 -6.62
C ALA A 375 14.98 15.42 -5.36
N ALA A 376 15.33 16.49 -4.64
CA ALA A 376 16.21 16.43 -3.47
C ALA A 376 15.52 15.86 -2.22
N GLU A 377 14.24 16.18 -2.01
CA GLU A 377 13.51 15.89 -0.76
C GLU A 377 12.38 14.87 -0.90
N ARG A 378 11.85 14.66 -2.12
CA ARG A 378 10.78 13.70 -2.49
C ARG A 378 9.42 13.87 -1.78
N GLY A 379 9.36 14.59 -0.66
CA GLY A 379 8.14 14.86 0.10
C GLY A 379 8.37 15.90 1.20
N CYS A 380 7.56 15.86 2.26
CA CYS A 380 7.71 16.77 3.40
C CYS A 380 9.03 16.49 4.13
N SER A 381 9.81 17.51 4.48
CA SER A 381 11.08 17.31 5.20
C SER A 381 10.92 17.04 6.71
N ARG A 382 9.69 17.11 7.24
CA ARG A 382 9.38 16.85 8.66
C ARG A 382 9.63 15.38 9.03
N PRO A 383 10.37 15.08 10.11
CA PRO A 383 10.58 13.72 10.59
C PRO A 383 9.27 12.93 10.76
N GLY A 384 9.19 11.78 10.10
CA GLY A 384 8.04 10.85 10.20
C GLY A 384 6.80 11.29 9.42
N CYS A 385 6.86 12.39 8.66
CA CYS A 385 5.78 12.78 7.76
C CYS A 385 5.91 12.05 6.43
N ASP A 386 4.79 11.54 5.90
CA ASP A 386 4.70 10.80 4.65
C ASP A 386 4.06 11.61 3.51
N GLN A 387 3.78 12.89 3.73
CA GLN A 387 3.11 13.70 2.71
C GLN A 387 3.99 13.91 1.47
N PRO A 388 3.47 13.63 0.26
CA PRO A 388 4.23 13.75 -0.97
C PRO A 388 4.48 15.20 -1.37
N ALA A 389 5.49 15.43 -2.21
CA ALA A 389 5.92 16.78 -2.62
C ALA A 389 4.83 17.59 -3.36
N THR A 390 3.85 16.94 -3.99
CA THR A 390 2.67 17.62 -4.55
C THR A 390 1.79 18.27 -3.48
N ARG A 391 1.84 17.80 -2.23
CA ARG A 391 1.10 18.35 -1.09
C ARG A 391 1.94 19.29 -0.21
N THR A 392 3.15 19.64 -0.65
CA THR A 392 4.06 20.53 0.10
C THR A 392 4.26 21.88 -0.58
N ALA A 393 4.39 22.91 0.24
CA ALA A 393 4.80 24.24 -0.17
C ALA A 393 6.32 24.37 -0.02
N VAL A 394 6.91 25.27 -0.82
CA VAL A 394 8.31 25.63 -0.62
C VAL A 394 8.38 26.58 0.58
N HIS A 395 9.14 26.19 1.59
CA HIS A 395 9.32 26.91 2.84
C HIS A 395 10.72 27.53 2.89
N HIS A 396 10.82 28.77 3.35
CA HIS A 396 12.08 29.44 3.64
C HIS A 396 12.49 29.17 5.09
N MET A 397 13.66 28.55 5.30
CA MET A 397 14.17 28.25 6.65
C MET A 397 14.25 29.50 7.54
N ARG A 398 14.73 30.60 6.96
CA ARG A 398 14.51 31.95 7.50
C ARG A 398 13.37 32.56 6.74
N GLU A 399 12.29 32.94 7.42
CA GLU A 399 11.13 33.49 6.73
C GLU A 399 11.48 34.70 5.85
N TRP A 400 10.86 34.80 4.67
CA TRP A 400 11.04 35.94 3.75
C TRP A 400 10.80 37.30 4.43
N LYS A 401 9.76 37.39 5.27
CA LYS A 401 9.42 38.61 6.02
C LYS A 401 10.55 39.03 6.97
N ASN A 402 11.33 38.06 7.44
CA ASN A 402 12.48 38.23 8.32
C ASN A 402 13.81 38.34 7.55
N GLY A 403 13.76 38.48 6.22
CA GLY A 403 14.92 38.68 5.35
C GLY A 403 15.57 37.40 4.81
N GLY A 404 14.86 36.27 4.81
CA GLY A 404 15.31 35.05 4.14
C GLY A 404 15.44 35.20 2.63
N TYR A 405 16.34 34.41 2.04
CA TYR A 405 16.59 34.36 0.61
C TYR A 405 15.77 33.25 -0.05
N THR A 406 15.33 33.48 -1.28
CA THR A 406 14.71 32.45 -2.12
C THR A 406 15.80 31.70 -2.88
N ASP A 407 16.72 31.11 -2.12
CA ASP A 407 17.87 30.37 -2.64
C ASP A 407 17.73 28.91 -2.26
N ILE A 408 17.97 28.03 -3.23
CA ILE A 408 17.73 26.60 -3.10
C ILE A 408 18.50 25.95 -1.92
N THR A 409 19.55 26.61 -1.40
CA THR A 409 20.32 26.18 -0.22
C THR A 409 19.61 26.37 1.11
N VAL A 410 18.60 27.26 1.17
CA VAL A 410 17.85 27.64 2.38
C VAL A 410 16.34 27.48 2.21
N LEU A 411 15.94 26.67 1.23
CA LEU A 411 14.56 26.29 0.95
C LEU A 411 14.35 24.80 1.25
N THR A 412 13.12 24.44 1.61
CA THR A 412 12.69 23.04 1.85
C THR A 412 11.21 22.86 1.48
N LEU A 413 10.71 21.63 1.48
CA LEU A 413 9.32 21.26 1.26
C LEU A 413 8.62 20.93 2.57
N VAL A 414 7.51 21.61 2.84
CA VAL A 414 6.71 21.37 4.06
C VAL A 414 5.23 21.30 3.71
N CYS A 415 4.51 20.32 4.23
CA CYS A 415 3.07 20.21 4.05
C CYS A 415 2.32 21.23 4.92
N ASP A 416 1.08 21.60 4.56
CA ASP A 416 0.36 22.67 5.26
C ASP A 416 0.20 22.41 6.79
N PRO A 417 -0.12 21.18 7.27
CA PRO A 417 -0.15 20.88 8.71
C PRO A 417 1.19 21.06 9.44
N ASP A 418 2.30 20.66 8.82
CA ASP A 418 3.62 20.78 9.45
C ASP A 418 4.18 22.20 9.32
N HIS A 419 3.82 22.91 8.25
CA HIS A 419 4.20 24.30 8.05
C HIS A 419 3.61 25.19 9.15
N GLY A 420 2.40 24.88 9.63
CA GLY A 420 1.79 25.57 10.76
C GLY A 420 2.50 25.36 12.11
N GLN A 421 3.38 24.36 12.22
CA GLN A 421 4.16 24.10 13.44
C GLN A 421 5.51 24.84 13.45
N ILE A 422 5.90 25.45 12.32
CA ILE A 422 7.10 26.29 12.24
C ILE A 422 6.72 27.71 12.67
N HIS A 423 7.19 28.16 13.82
CA HIS A 423 6.96 29.52 14.32
C HIS A 423 7.96 29.91 15.42
N ASP A 424 7.96 31.20 15.78
CA ASP A 424 8.89 31.79 16.76
C ASP A 424 8.43 31.64 18.24
N GLY A 425 7.47 30.77 18.52
CA GLY A 425 6.90 30.56 19.86
C GLY A 425 7.63 29.47 20.66
N GLU A 426 7.32 29.37 21.96
CA GLU A 426 8.03 28.51 22.95
C GLU A 426 8.01 26.99 22.66
N HIS A 427 7.22 26.52 21.70
CA HIS A 427 7.24 25.14 21.23
C HIS A 427 7.26 25.02 19.70
N GLY A 428 7.62 26.12 19.02
CA GLY A 428 7.72 26.14 17.57
C GLY A 428 8.89 25.28 17.09
N TRP A 429 8.77 24.78 15.86
CA TRP A 429 9.85 24.06 15.21
C TRP A 429 10.72 25.01 14.39
N ILE A 430 12.00 24.67 14.26
CA ILE A 430 12.92 25.31 13.32
C ILE A 430 13.44 24.29 12.31
N THR A 431 13.76 24.78 11.11
CA THR A 431 14.36 23.99 10.04
C THR A 431 15.72 24.55 9.68
N GLU A 432 16.73 23.68 9.65
CA GLU A 432 18.12 24.05 9.38
C GLU A 432 18.78 22.96 8.52
N ILE A 433 19.88 23.32 7.84
CA ILE A 433 20.71 22.33 7.15
C ILE A 433 21.54 21.59 8.21
N ILE A 434 21.50 20.25 8.14
CA ILE A 434 22.31 19.38 8.97
C ILE A 434 23.78 19.54 8.60
N THR A 435 24.62 19.75 9.61
CA THR A 435 26.08 19.74 9.52
C THR A 435 26.60 18.50 10.25
N SER A 436 27.90 18.22 10.14
CA SER A 436 28.55 17.12 10.88
C SER A 436 28.43 17.24 12.40
N GLU A 437 28.18 18.44 12.91
CA GLU A 437 28.08 18.74 14.34
C GLU A 437 26.62 18.79 14.83
N THR A 438 25.67 19.07 13.94
CA THR A 438 24.29 19.38 14.34
C THR A 438 23.29 18.24 14.10
N GLY A 439 23.71 17.14 13.47
CA GLY A 439 22.84 15.99 13.21
C GLY A 439 23.60 14.78 12.69
N PRO A 440 22.88 13.74 12.22
CA PRO A 440 23.51 12.47 11.85
C PRO A 440 24.43 12.61 10.61
N PRO A 441 25.66 12.04 10.64
CA PRO A 441 26.66 12.21 9.56
C PRO A 441 26.16 11.81 8.16
N GLY A 442 25.32 10.79 8.06
CA GLY A 442 24.74 10.35 6.77
C GLY A 442 23.75 11.35 6.14
N TRP A 443 23.39 12.42 6.84
CA TRP A 443 22.38 13.40 6.43
C TRP A 443 22.92 14.83 6.33
N VAL A 444 24.24 15.02 6.40
CA VAL A 444 24.87 16.32 6.19
C VAL A 444 24.43 16.92 4.84
N GLY A 445 24.10 18.21 4.85
CA GLY A 445 23.57 18.92 3.69
C GLY A 445 22.07 18.75 3.43
N ARG A 446 21.37 17.88 4.19
CA ARG A 446 19.90 17.75 4.16
C ARG A 446 19.25 18.63 5.23
N VAL A 447 17.95 18.80 5.09
CA VAL A 447 17.14 19.56 6.06
C VAL A 447 16.85 18.70 7.27
N GLY A 448 17.08 19.26 8.45
CA GLY A 448 16.71 18.68 9.71
C GLY A 448 15.81 19.61 10.52
N TRP A 449 15.10 19.01 11.46
CA TRP A 449 14.14 19.68 12.32
C TRP A 449 14.54 19.51 13.78
N ARG A 450 14.38 20.57 14.56
CA ARG A 450 14.44 20.50 16.03
C ARG A 450 13.44 21.47 16.65
N GLN A 451 13.07 21.22 17.89
CA GLN A 451 12.20 22.11 18.61
C GLN A 451 13.00 23.34 19.06
N ARG A 452 12.39 24.52 18.97
CA ARG A 452 13.03 25.77 19.38
C ARG A 452 13.33 25.70 20.88
N GLY A 453 14.53 26.14 21.26
CA GLY A 453 14.97 26.17 22.66
C GLY A 453 15.48 24.85 23.21
N THR A 454 15.57 23.79 22.38
CA THR A 454 16.23 22.54 22.76
C THR A 454 17.61 22.42 22.13
N ASP A 455 18.50 21.72 22.83
CA ASP A 455 19.83 21.33 22.37
C ASP A 455 19.80 19.97 21.63
N ASP A 456 18.61 19.52 21.23
CA ASP A 456 18.45 18.26 20.52
C ASP A 456 19.10 18.36 19.13
N PRO A 457 19.69 17.25 18.64
CA PRO A 457 20.21 17.20 17.29
C PRO A 457 19.09 17.37 16.26
N LEU A 458 19.43 18.00 15.13
CA LEU A 458 18.55 18.11 13.99
C LEU A 458 18.20 16.72 13.46
N THR A 459 16.91 16.43 13.41
CA THR A 459 16.39 15.14 12.94
C THR A 459 15.93 15.27 11.49
N PRO A 460 16.42 14.44 10.55
CA PRO A 460 15.96 14.42 9.16
C PRO A 460 14.67 13.60 9.00
N ASN A 461 14.04 13.70 7.82
CA ASN A 461 12.97 12.78 7.46
C ASN A 461 13.50 11.55 6.70
N HIS A 462 13.37 10.40 7.33
CA HIS A 462 13.75 9.10 6.78
C HIS A 462 12.71 8.50 5.83
N THR A 463 11.43 8.89 5.98
CA THR A 463 10.28 8.24 5.34
C THR A 463 10.36 8.23 3.81
N HIS A 464 10.94 9.27 3.20
CA HIS A 464 11.05 9.38 1.73
C HIS A 464 12.36 8.83 1.15
N PHE A 465 13.25 8.28 1.99
CA PHE A 465 14.54 7.71 1.60
C PHE A 465 14.73 6.28 2.14
N PRO A 466 13.77 5.37 1.90
CA PRO A 466 13.84 4.01 2.43
C PRO A 466 15.09 3.28 1.93
N GLU A 467 15.59 3.59 0.73
CA GLU A 467 16.79 2.96 0.19
C GLU A 467 18.00 3.14 1.11
N ARG A 468 18.11 4.25 1.83
CA ARG A 468 19.21 4.51 2.77
C ARG A 468 19.21 3.58 3.98
N HIS A 469 18.10 2.91 4.26
CA HIS A 469 17.99 1.90 5.31
C HIS A 469 18.27 0.48 4.80
N PHE A 470 18.19 0.26 3.47
CA PHE A 470 18.31 -1.06 2.85
C PHE A 470 19.51 -1.17 1.90
N GLN A 471 20.42 -0.20 1.88
CA GLN A 471 21.60 -0.18 1.01
C GLN A 471 22.42 -1.49 1.09
N GLU A 472 22.65 -1.99 2.29
CA GLU A 472 23.40 -3.25 2.51
C GLU A 472 22.63 -4.46 1.97
N THR A 473 21.30 -4.49 2.14
CA THR A 473 20.45 -5.57 1.63
C THR A 473 20.38 -5.56 0.11
N VAL A 474 20.21 -4.39 -0.52
CA VAL A 474 20.18 -4.25 -1.99
C VAL A 474 21.54 -4.57 -2.59
N ALA A 475 22.64 -4.14 -1.97
CA ALA A 475 23.99 -4.49 -2.41
C ALA A 475 24.24 -6.00 -2.32
N ALA A 476 23.79 -6.66 -1.24
CA ALA A 476 23.90 -8.11 -1.09
C ALA A 476 23.10 -8.87 -2.16
N LEU A 477 21.88 -8.42 -2.48
CA LEU A 477 21.04 -9.03 -3.52
C LEU A 477 21.66 -8.87 -4.91
N ARG A 478 22.16 -7.68 -5.26
CA ARG A 478 22.85 -7.46 -6.54
C ARG A 478 24.10 -8.32 -6.68
N ALA A 479 24.89 -8.43 -5.62
CA ALA A 479 26.09 -9.28 -5.61
C ALA A 479 25.73 -10.77 -5.80
N GLN A 480 24.57 -11.20 -5.28
CA GLN A 480 24.06 -12.55 -5.50
C GLN A 480 23.62 -12.77 -6.95
N ASP A 481 22.84 -11.85 -7.52
CA ASP A 481 22.40 -11.92 -8.93
C ASP A 481 23.61 -11.94 -9.90
N GLU A 482 24.61 -11.08 -9.66
CA GLU A 482 25.86 -11.06 -10.44
C GLU A 482 26.64 -12.38 -10.33
N ALA A 483 26.68 -12.99 -9.14
CA ALA A 483 27.32 -14.29 -8.94
C ALA A 483 26.56 -15.42 -9.64
N GLU A 484 25.23 -15.41 -9.60
CA GLU A 484 24.38 -16.38 -10.29
C GLU A 484 24.52 -16.25 -11.82
N GLU A 485 24.55 -15.03 -12.34
CA GLU A 485 24.76 -14.77 -13.77
C GLU A 485 26.17 -15.17 -14.23
N ALA A 486 27.20 -14.87 -13.42
CA ALA A 486 28.57 -15.33 -13.67
C ALA A 486 28.67 -16.86 -13.68
N HIS A 487 27.98 -17.53 -12.74
CA HIS A 487 27.93 -18.99 -12.69
C HIS A 487 27.22 -19.60 -13.90
N ALA A 488 26.10 -19.00 -14.31
CA ALA A 488 25.38 -19.40 -15.53
C ALA A 488 26.21 -19.15 -16.80
N ALA A 489 26.96 -18.04 -16.86
CA ALA A 489 27.88 -17.74 -17.96
C ALA A 489 29.01 -18.78 -18.04
N TRP A 490 29.59 -19.15 -16.91
CA TRP A 490 30.61 -20.20 -16.83
C TRP A 490 30.08 -21.55 -17.34
N PHE A 491 28.89 -21.97 -16.91
CA PHE A 491 28.27 -23.21 -17.40
C PHE A 491 28.01 -23.18 -18.91
N ARG A 492 27.50 -22.06 -19.44
CA ARG A 492 27.29 -21.89 -20.90
C ARG A 492 28.60 -21.96 -21.68
N GLN A 493 29.67 -21.38 -21.15
CA GLN A 493 30.98 -21.43 -21.79
C GLN A 493 31.54 -22.85 -21.78
N ARG A 494 31.50 -23.53 -20.63
CA ARG A 494 31.96 -24.91 -20.51
C ARG A 494 31.18 -25.88 -21.40
N ALA A 495 29.86 -25.71 -21.47
CA ALA A 495 29.03 -26.50 -22.39
C ALA A 495 29.38 -26.25 -23.86
N LYS A 496 29.73 -25.01 -24.25
CA LYS A 496 30.22 -24.70 -25.60
C LYS A 496 31.58 -25.33 -25.89
N GLU A 497 32.50 -25.30 -24.93
CA GLU A 497 33.82 -25.94 -25.03
C GLU A 497 33.69 -27.46 -25.16
N GLU A 498 32.85 -28.10 -24.34
CA GLU A 498 32.56 -29.55 -24.43
C GLU A 498 31.88 -29.95 -25.74
N LEU A 499 30.94 -29.13 -26.25
CA LEU A 499 30.33 -29.34 -27.57
C LEU A 499 31.32 -29.14 -28.72
N PHE A 500 32.20 -28.14 -28.63
CA PHE A 500 33.25 -27.91 -29.60
C PHE A 500 34.22 -29.10 -29.63
N GLU A 501 34.66 -29.56 -28.46
CA GLU A 501 35.57 -30.70 -28.31
C GLU A 501 34.94 -31.99 -28.85
N ALA A 502 33.68 -32.28 -28.50
CA ALA A 502 32.98 -33.45 -29.01
C ALA A 502 32.80 -33.42 -30.54
N ASN A 503 32.51 -32.25 -31.11
CA ASN A 503 32.42 -32.09 -32.56
C ASN A 503 33.79 -32.21 -33.22
N TRP A 504 34.84 -31.61 -32.66
CA TRP A 504 36.22 -31.71 -33.13
C TRP A 504 36.70 -33.17 -33.19
N GLN A 505 36.45 -33.94 -32.12
CA GLN A 505 36.77 -35.37 -32.06
C GLN A 505 36.03 -36.20 -33.11
N THR A 506 34.81 -35.80 -33.45
CA THR A 506 33.96 -36.50 -34.43
C THR A 506 34.36 -36.16 -35.88
N GLU A 507 34.69 -34.89 -36.15
CA GLU A 507 35.04 -34.40 -37.49
C GLU A 507 36.52 -34.66 -37.85
N HIS A 508 37.41 -34.75 -36.87
CA HIS A 508 38.86 -34.97 -37.05
C HIS A 508 39.42 -36.11 -36.17
N PRO A 509 38.88 -37.34 -36.29
CA PRO A 509 39.23 -38.46 -35.42
C PRO A 509 40.72 -38.86 -35.53
N GLU A 510 41.35 -38.67 -36.68
CA GLU A 510 42.76 -38.95 -36.90
C GLU A 510 43.70 -38.00 -36.14
N TRP A 511 43.34 -36.71 -36.02
CA TRP A 511 44.14 -35.73 -35.28
C TRP A 511 43.97 -35.90 -33.77
N HIS A 512 42.75 -36.21 -33.32
CA HIS A 512 42.52 -36.53 -31.91
C HIS A 512 43.27 -37.81 -31.50
N ALA A 513 43.32 -38.85 -32.35
CA ALA A 513 44.10 -40.05 -32.08
C ALA A 513 45.61 -39.77 -31.98
N GLU A 514 46.12 -38.83 -32.79
CA GLU A 514 47.51 -38.38 -32.71
C GLU A 514 47.74 -37.58 -31.42
N GLU A 515 46.89 -36.61 -31.09
CA GLU A 515 46.96 -35.85 -29.82
C GLU A 515 47.00 -36.77 -28.58
N GLN A 516 46.10 -37.75 -28.50
CA GLN A 516 46.07 -38.72 -27.39
C GLN A 516 47.35 -39.58 -27.34
N ARG A 517 47.95 -39.90 -28.50
CA ARG A 517 49.24 -40.57 -28.56
C ARG A 517 50.35 -39.67 -27.99
N TRP A 518 50.38 -38.39 -28.36
CA TRP A 518 51.37 -37.44 -27.83
C TRP A 518 51.21 -37.22 -26.33
N ILE A 519 49.98 -37.12 -25.82
CA ILE A 519 49.69 -37.03 -24.37
C ILE A 519 50.22 -38.28 -23.65
N ALA A 520 49.92 -39.48 -24.16
CA ALA A 520 50.40 -40.73 -23.57
C ALA A 520 51.93 -40.89 -23.65
N GLU A 521 52.57 -40.37 -24.69
CA GLU A 521 54.04 -40.31 -24.79
C GLU A 521 54.62 -39.29 -23.81
N LEU A 522 53.97 -38.13 -23.60
CA LEU A 522 54.37 -37.09 -22.63
C LEU A 522 54.22 -37.56 -21.18
N GLU A 523 53.14 -38.25 -20.82
CA GLU A 523 52.93 -38.82 -19.47
C GLU A 523 53.93 -39.94 -19.13
N GLN A 524 54.54 -40.55 -20.14
CA GLN A 524 55.60 -41.56 -19.96
C GLN A 524 57.00 -40.95 -19.88
N LEU A 525 57.15 -39.65 -20.16
CA LEU A 525 58.42 -38.97 -19.92
C LEU A 525 58.63 -38.84 -18.41
N PRO A 526 59.85 -39.10 -17.91
CA PRO A 526 60.17 -38.83 -16.52
C PRO A 526 59.98 -37.33 -16.24
N ASP A 527 59.46 -37.01 -15.07
CA ASP A 527 59.40 -35.62 -14.60
C ASP A 527 60.79 -34.99 -14.76
N PRO A 528 60.89 -33.79 -15.36
CA PRO A 528 62.18 -33.15 -15.56
C PRO A 528 62.86 -32.97 -14.20
N GLU A 529 64.14 -33.37 -14.10
CA GLU A 529 64.90 -33.10 -12.89
C GLU A 529 64.88 -31.59 -12.62
N PRO A 530 64.63 -31.18 -11.37
CA PRO A 530 64.65 -29.77 -11.03
C PRO A 530 66.04 -29.20 -11.37
N PRO A 531 66.12 -27.99 -11.97
CA PRO A 531 67.39 -27.42 -12.38
C PRO A 531 68.32 -27.27 -11.17
N PRO A 532 69.63 -27.55 -11.29
CA PRO A 532 70.55 -27.43 -10.17
C PRO A 532 70.80 -25.94 -9.84
N GLY A 533 70.28 -25.49 -8.69
CA GLY A 533 70.62 -24.20 -8.09
C GLY A 533 69.45 -23.51 -7.38
N ASP A 534 69.71 -23.02 -6.17
CA ASP A 534 68.80 -22.18 -5.37
C ASP A 534 68.49 -20.87 -6.11
N TRP A 535 67.34 -20.79 -6.79
CA TRP A 535 66.82 -19.53 -7.33
C TRP A 535 66.08 -18.68 -6.29
N PHE A 536 66.07 -19.12 -5.02
CA PHE A 536 65.42 -18.43 -3.90
C PHE A 536 66.37 -18.11 -2.73
N THR A 537 67.65 -17.86 -3.02
CA THR A 537 68.53 -17.15 -2.07
C THR A 537 69.13 -15.90 -2.70
N ASP A 538 68.27 -14.90 -2.88
CA ASP A 538 68.62 -13.50 -2.67
C ASP A 538 67.32 -12.71 -2.49
N ALA A 539 66.85 -12.71 -1.24
CA ALA A 539 65.99 -11.65 -0.72
C ALA A 539 66.90 -10.62 -0.06
N ALA A 540 66.85 -9.36 -0.51
CA ALA A 540 67.14 -8.17 0.30
C ALA A 540 66.56 -6.92 -0.38
#